data_AF-A0A7W0WVF6-F1
#
_entry.id   AF-A0A7W0WVF6-F1
#
_cell.length_a   1.000
_cell.length_b   1.000
_cell.length_c   1.000
_cell.angle_alpha   90.00
_cell.angle_beta   90.00
_cell.angle_gamma   90.00
#
_symmetry.space_group_name_H-M   'P 1'
#
loop_
_entity.id
_entity.type
_entity.pdbx_description
1 polymer ?
#
loop_
_entity_poly.entity_id
_entity_poly.type
_entity_poly.pdbx_seq_one_letter_code
_entity_poly.pdbx_strand_id
1 'polypeptide(L)' 'IWDTHERGKPDMVKLAYRAVVETGAEAVICISNKQLTWQVVSGMESRGIPAYGAIWDS' A
#
# COMPACT_ATOMS: atom_id res chain seq x y z
N ILE A 1 4.18 9.88 -7.31
CA ILE A 1 5.39 9.04 -7.09
C ILE A 1 6.10 9.54 -5.83
N TRP A 2 6.57 8.65 -4.94
CA TRP A 2 7.26 9.00 -3.68
C TRP A 2 8.72 8.54 -3.71
N ASP A 3 9.65 9.46 -3.51
CA ASP A 3 11.09 9.17 -3.44
C ASP A 3 11.54 9.00 -1.97
N THR A 4 12.03 7.81 -1.62
CA THR A 4 12.51 7.51 -0.26
C THR A 4 13.92 7.99 0.04
N HIS A 5 14.75 8.28 -0.97
CA HIS A 5 16.07 8.88 -0.78
C HIS A 5 15.95 10.34 -0.37
N GLU A 6 15.02 11.07 -0.98
CA GLU A 6 14.79 12.49 -0.67
C GLU A 6 13.92 12.69 0.57
N ARG A 7 12.89 11.86 0.76
CA ARG A 7 11.81 12.09 1.75
C ARG A 7 11.77 11.07 2.88
N GLY A 8 12.66 10.09 2.86
CA GLY A 8 12.65 8.97 3.80
C GLY A 8 11.50 7.99 3.58
N LYS A 9 11.43 6.97 4.45
CA LYS A 9 10.38 5.94 4.41
C LYS A 9 9.06 6.53 4.97
N PRO A 10 7.99 6.61 4.16
CA PRO A 10 6.72 7.14 4.63
C PRO A 10 5.92 6.08 5.40
N ASP A 11 4.82 6.53 6.00
CA ASP A 11 3.70 5.64 6.30
C ASP A 11 3.07 5.18 4.98
N MET A 12 3.29 3.91 4.64
CA MET A 12 2.86 3.33 3.37
C MET A 12 1.34 3.15 3.29
N VAL A 13 0.64 2.96 4.41
CA VAL A 13 -0.83 2.89 4.42
C VAL A 13 -1.39 4.26 4.08
N LYS A 14 -0.87 5.31 4.72
CA LYS A 14 -1.28 6.69 4.44
C LYS A 14 -0.96 7.11 3.01
N LEU A 15 0.21 6.73 2.50
CA LEU A 15 0.61 7.01 1.13
C LEU A 15 -0.31 6.32 0.10
N ALA A 16 -0.61 5.04 0.30
CA ALA A 16 -1.52 4.28 -0.56
C ALA A 16 -2.94 4.86 -0.53
N TYR A 17 -3.46 5.19 0.65
CA TYR A 17 -4.79 5.82 0.79
C TYR A 17 -4.88 7.14 0.03
N ARG A 18 -3.85 8.00 0.13
CA ARG A 18 -3.80 9.26 -0.62
C ARG A 18 -3.82 9.02 -2.12
N ALA A 19 -3.03 8.07 -2.61
CA ALA A 19 -3.00 7.73 -4.03
C ALA A 19 -4.38 7.26 -4.52
N VAL A 20 -5.10 6.44 -3.75
CA VAL A 20 -6.47 6.02 -4.05
C VAL A 20 -7.40 7.24 -4.18
N VAL A 21 -7.40 8.13 -3.20
CA VAL A 21 -8.26 9.33 -3.20
C VAL A 21 -7.93 10.27 -4.37
N GLU A 22 -6.65 10.49 -4.65
CA GLU A 22 -6.19 11.40 -5.71
C GLU A 22 -6.47 10.87 -7.12
N THR A 23 -6.48 9.54 -7.30
CA THR A 23 -6.63 8.91 -8.61
C THR A 23 -8.03 8.35 -8.86
N GLY A 24 -8.85 8.18 -7.81
CA GLY A 24 -10.11 7.45 -7.89
C GLY A 24 -9.90 5.94 -8.11
N ALA A 25 -8.74 5.40 -7.74
CA ALA A 25 -8.45 3.98 -7.93
C ALA A 25 -9.41 3.09 -7.13
N GLU A 26 -9.87 2.00 -7.75
CA GLU A 26 -10.83 1.08 -7.13
C GLU A 26 -10.15 0.00 -6.26
N ALA A 27 -8.83 -0.18 -6.39
CA ALA A 27 -8.07 -1.16 -5.64
C ALA A 27 -6.58 -0.78 -5.50
N VAL A 28 -5.89 -1.42 -4.56
CA VAL A 28 -4.44 -1.30 -4.34
C VAL A 28 -3.74 -2.64 -4.59
N ILE A 29 -2.64 -2.64 -5.33
CA ILE A 29 -1.73 -3.80 -5.46
C ILE A 29 -0.43 -3.47 -4.73
N CYS A 30 -0.03 -4.32 -3.78
CA CYS A 30 1.18 -4.15 -2.97
C CYS A 30 2.22 -5.24 -3.28
N ILE A 31 3.28 -4.83 -3.99
CA ILE A 31 4.48 -5.64 -4.19
C ILE A 31 5.58 -5.08 -3.29
N SER A 32 5.88 -5.78 -2.20
CA SER A 32 6.94 -5.39 -1.26
C SER A 32 7.51 -6.63 -0.61
N ASN A 33 8.06 -6.56 0.62
CA ASN A 33 8.32 -7.73 1.46
C ASN A 33 7.07 -8.14 2.25
N LYS A 34 7.07 -9.35 2.83
CA LYS A 34 5.94 -9.91 3.61
C LYS A 34 5.38 -8.90 4.60
N GLN A 35 6.20 -8.40 5.52
CA GLN A 35 5.75 -7.50 6.58
C GLN A 35 5.01 -6.27 6.03
N LEU A 36 5.59 -5.60 5.03
CA LEU A 36 4.99 -4.39 4.48
C LEU A 36 3.73 -4.71 3.66
N THR A 37 3.73 -5.80 2.91
CA THR A 37 2.55 -6.27 2.17
C THR A 37 1.37 -6.49 3.11
N TRP A 38 1.55 -7.21 4.21
CA TRP A 38 0.48 -7.42 5.20
C TRP A 38 0.00 -6.11 5.82
N GLN A 39 0.92 -5.19 6.14
CA GLN A 39 0.57 -3.87 6.68
C GLN A 39 -0.29 -3.05 5.71
N VAL A 40 0.07 -3.00 4.42
CA VAL A 40 -0.67 -2.23 3.41
C VAL A 40 -2.02 -2.87 3.12
N VAL A 41 -2.07 -4.19 2.90
CA VAL A 41 -3.31 -4.91 2.59
C VAL A 41 -4.32 -4.75 3.72
N SER A 42 -3.95 -5.11 4.96
CA SER A 42 -4.85 -4.96 6.11
C SER A 42 -5.24 -3.49 6.38
N GLY A 43 -4.31 -2.56 6.16
CA GLY A 43 -4.55 -1.13 6.26
C GLY A 43 -5.60 -0.62 5.27
N MET A 44 -5.58 -1.08 4.03
CA MET A 44 -6.58 -0.69 3.03
C MET A 44 -7.92 -1.38 3.25
N GLU A 45 -7.91 -2.70 3.51
CA GLU A 45 -9.14 -3.48 3.71
C GLU A 45 -9.94 -2.99 4.92
N SER A 46 -9.28 -2.64 6.03
CA SER A 46 -9.94 -2.02 7.20
C SER A 46 -10.62 -0.68 6.91
N ARG A 47 -10.33 -0.06 5.76
CA ARG A 47 -10.94 1.19 5.28
C ARG A 47 -11.97 0.93 4.16
N GLY A 48 -12.31 -0.32 3.88
CA GLY A 48 -13.23 -0.70 2.81
C GLY A 48 -12.63 -0.59 1.41
N ILE A 49 -11.30 -0.50 1.29
CA ILE A 49 -10.60 -0.41 0.00
C ILE A 49 -10.03 -1.80 -0.34
N PRO A 50 -10.41 -2.41 -1.47
CA PRO A 50 -9.82 -3.65 -1.92
C PRO A 50 -8.30 -3.54 -2.07
N ALA A 51 -7.55 -4.47 -1.50
CA ALA A 51 -6.10 -4.51 -1.64
C ALA A 51 -5.55 -5.93 -1.76
N TYR A 52 -4.54 -6.09 -2.60
CA TYR A 52 -3.97 -7.39 -2.93
C TYR A 52 -2.45 -7.34 -2.78
N GLY A 53 -1.88 -8.40 -2.21
CA GLY A 53 -0.45 -8.51 -1.95
C GLY A 53 0.22 -9.60 -2.78
N ALA A 54 1.53 -9.49 -2.96
CA ALA A 54 2.34 -10.63 -3.38
C ALA A 54 2.16 -11.82 -2.42
N ILE A 55 2.12 -13.04 -2.95
CA ILE A 55 2.08 -14.28 -2.17
C ILE A 55 3.51 -14.63 -1.74
N TRP A 56 3.66 -15.14 -0.50
CA TRP A 56 4.93 -15.49 0.13
C TRP A 56 4.96 -16.99 0.44
N ASP A 57 5.21 -17.80 -0.58
CA ASP A 57 5.24 -19.27 -0.52
C ASP A 57 6.57 -19.89 -1.00
N SER A 58 7.57 -19.06 -1.25
CA SER A 58 8.92 -19.46 -1.71
C SER A 58 9.84 -19.94 -0.58
#